data_AF-A0A2V9HZH5-F1
#
_entry.id   AF-A0A2V9HZH5-F1
#
_cell.length_a   1.000
_cell.length_b   1.000
_cell.length_c   1.000
_cell.angle_alpha   90.00
_cell.angle_beta   90.00
_cell.angle_gamma   90.00
#
_symmetry.space_group_name_H-M   'P 1'
#
loop_
_entity.id
_entity.type
_entity.pdbx_description
1 polymer ?
#
loop_
_entity_poly.entity_id
_entity_poly.type
_entity_poly.pdbx_seq_one_letter_code
_entity_poly.pdbx_strand_id
1 'polypeptide(L)'
;MMSTQTLDYLDGIAHLPEGGMLILQHVSWEDYEQILAELGDAPNVRVNYDQGRLEIIAPLSEHEAYAETIQEMIRVVTRERRLKLEARGSATLKLRPQAQGAEPDGCFYIHHAAAIIGKRRLDLSVDPPPDIVVEIDVTNESLTKFPVYAALIIGQTSTIRFRRPAGHSLFSALL
;
A
#
# COMPACT_ATOMS: atom_id res chain seq x y z
N MET A 1 -2.90 0.21 -27.13
CA MET A 1 -3.11 1.65 -27.42
C MET A 1 -3.93 2.18 -26.24
N MET A 2 -3.46 3.20 -25.53
CA MET A 2 -4.16 3.74 -24.36
C MET A 2 -5.50 4.36 -24.76
N SER A 3 -6.52 4.23 -23.92
CA SER A 3 -7.81 4.87 -24.16
C SER A 3 -7.73 6.38 -23.86
N THR A 4 -8.57 7.18 -24.50
CA THR A 4 -8.69 8.63 -24.21
C THR A 4 -9.04 8.88 -22.74
N GLN A 5 -9.88 8.01 -22.16
CA GLN A 5 -10.28 8.09 -20.76
C GLN A 5 -9.10 7.84 -19.80
N THR A 6 -8.19 6.92 -20.15
CA THR A 6 -6.98 6.64 -19.36
C THR A 6 -6.02 7.83 -19.37
N LEU A 7 -5.93 8.55 -20.50
CA LEU A 7 -5.10 9.76 -20.61
C LEU A 7 -5.65 10.90 -19.74
N ASP A 8 -6.97 11.09 -19.73
CA ASP A 8 -7.62 12.09 -18.88
C ASP A 8 -7.39 11.80 -17.39
N TYR A 9 -7.35 10.52 -16.99
CA TYR A 9 -7.03 10.13 -15.61
C TYR A 9 -5.60 10.49 -15.22
N LEU A 10 -4.62 10.21 -16.09
CA LEU A 10 -3.21 10.51 -15.81
C LEU A 10 -2.96 12.01 -15.69
N ASP A 11 -3.64 12.83 -16.49
CA ASP A 11 -3.56 14.29 -16.38
C ASP A 11 -4.10 14.79 -15.03
N GLY A 12 -5.23 14.24 -14.58
CA GLY A 12 -5.78 14.53 -13.25
C GLY A 12 -4.85 14.14 -12.10
N ILE A 13 -4.15 13.01 -12.23
CA ILE A 13 -3.17 12.54 -11.23
C ILE A 13 -1.94 13.43 -11.19
N ALA A 14 -1.43 13.87 -12.34
CA ALA A 14 -0.24 14.71 -12.43
C ALA A 14 -0.41 16.07 -11.73
N HIS A 15 -1.64 16.55 -11.60
CA HIS A 15 -1.97 17.83 -10.98
C HIS A 15 -2.58 17.70 -9.57
N LEU A 16 -2.55 16.50 -8.98
CA LEU A 16 -3.06 16.28 -7.63
C LEU A 16 -2.18 17.00 -6.60
N PRO A 17 -2.71 17.93 -5.79
CA PRO A 17 -1.92 18.62 -4.77
C PRO A 17 -1.56 17.67 -3.63
N GLU A 18 -0.54 18.00 -2.86
CA GLU A 18 -0.18 17.29 -1.63
C GLU A 18 -1.38 17.20 -0.66
N GLY A 19 -1.63 16.01 -0.10
CA GLY A 19 -2.82 15.72 0.71
C GLY A 19 -4.12 15.61 -0.10
N GLY A 20 -4.06 15.73 -1.43
CA GLY A 20 -5.18 15.58 -2.34
C GLY A 20 -5.55 14.12 -2.55
N MET A 21 -6.84 13.89 -2.85
CA MET A 21 -7.38 12.58 -3.18
C MET A 21 -8.25 12.68 -4.43
N LEU A 22 -8.03 11.77 -5.37
CA LEU A 22 -8.84 11.58 -6.56
C LEU A 22 -9.51 10.20 -6.50
N ILE A 23 -10.83 10.17 -6.65
CA ILE A 23 -11.61 8.93 -6.70
C ILE A 23 -12.24 8.82 -8.09
N LEU A 24 -11.96 7.71 -8.76
CA LEU A 24 -12.52 7.35 -10.06
C LEU A 24 -13.40 6.10 -9.89
N GLN A 25 -14.53 6.08 -10.58
CA GLN A 25 -15.51 5.01 -10.53
C GLN A 25 -15.57 4.29 -11.88
N HIS A 26 -15.99 3.03 -11.86
CA HIS A 26 -16.15 2.19 -13.05
C HIS A 26 -14.85 2.01 -13.86
N VAL A 27 -13.70 2.04 -13.18
CA VAL A 27 -12.40 1.76 -13.80
C VAL A 27 -12.25 0.25 -13.95
N SER A 28 -11.92 -0.26 -15.14
CA SER A 28 -11.72 -1.71 -15.28
C SER A 28 -10.42 -2.17 -14.61
N TRP A 29 -10.29 -3.47 -14.32
CA TRP A 29 -9.01 -4.01 -13.83
C TRP A 29 -7.87 -3.77 -14.84
N GLU A 30 -8.16 -3.87 -16.13
CA GLU A 30 -7.18 -3.61 -17.20
C GLU A 30 -6.72 -2.16 -17.21
N ASP A 31 -7.65 -1.20 -17.08
CA ASP A 31 -7.32 0.22 -16.98
C ASP A 31 -6.50 0.51 -15.72
N TYR A 32 -6.85 -0.10 -14.58
CA TYR A 32 -6.06 -0.01 -13.35
C TYR A 32 -4.63 -0.52 -13.54
N GLU A 33 -4.44 -1.68 -14.17
CA GLU A 33 -3.10 -2.21 -14.44
C GLU A 33 -2.31 -1.31 -15.40
N GLN A 34 -2.98 -0.70 -16.38
CA GLN A 34 -2.37 0.25 -17.30
C GLN A 34 -1.96 1.54 -16.58
N ILE A 35 -2.84 2.13 -15.76
CA ILE A 35 -2.54 3.33 -14.97
C ILE A 35 -1.34 3.07 -14.06
N LEU A 36 -1.30 1.94 -13.35
CA LEU A 36 -0.13 1.58 -12.53
C LEU A 36 1.15 1.43 -13.34
N ALA A 37 1.08 0.85 -14.54
CA ALA A 37 2.26 0.68 -15.39
C ALA A 37 2.82 2.03 -15.86
N GLU A 38 1.95 3.00 -16.12
CA GLU A 38 2.32 4.36 -16.56
C GLU A 38 2.83 5.22 -15.41
N LEU A 39 2.21 5.11 -14.22
CA LEU A 39 2.71 5.76 -13.02
C LEU A 39 4.06 5.17 -12.59
N GLY A 40 4.29 3.87 -12.83
CA GLY A 40 5.51 3.19 -12.42
C GLY A 40 5.74 3.30 -10.92
N ASP A 41 6.99 3.53 -10.52
CA ASP A 41 7.36 3.72 -9.11
C ASP A 41 7.26 5.20 -8.68
N ALA A 42 6.31 5.96 -9.25
CA ALA A 42 6.14 7.39 -8.96
C ALA A 42 5.89 7.59 -7.45
N PRO A 43 6.82 8.23 -6.72
CA PRO A 43 6.77 8.25 -5.25
C PRO A 43 5.68 9.19 -4.70
N ASN A 44 5.14 10.07 -5.54
CA ASN A 44 4.26 11.17 -5.17
C ASN A 44 2.79 10.78 -5.01
N VAL A 45 2.40 9.55 -5.34
CA VAL A 45 1.04 9.08 -5.15
C VAL A 45 0.99 7.66 -4.61
N ARG A 46 -0.17 7.30 -4.03
CA ARG A 46 -0.55 5.94 -3.62
C ARG A 46 -1.81 5.57 -4.36
N VAL A 47 -1.86 4.35 -4.88
CA VAL A 47 -2.98 3.87 -5.71
C VAL A 47 -3.64 2.66 -5.05
N ASN A 48 -4.95 2.78 -4.78
CA ASN A 48 -5.77 1.69 -4.26
C ASN A 48 -6.92 1.40 -5.22
N TYR A 49 -7.25 0.12 -5.39
CA TYR A 49 -8.29 -0.32 -6.29
C TYR A 49 -9.15 -1.39 -5.61
N ASP A 50 -10.47 -1.18 -5.65
CA ASP A 50 -11.46 -2.12 -5.15
C ASP A 50 -12.62 -2.23 -6.14
N GLN A 51 -12.62 -3.29 -6.93
CA GLN A 51 -13.76 -3.70 -7.78
C GLN A 51 -14.37 -2.58 -8.64
N GLY A 52 -13.53 -1.73 -9.19
CA GLY A 52 -13.91 -0.65 -10.10
C GLY A 52 -13.86 0.75 -9.49
N ARG A 53 -13.64 0.84 -8.18
CA ARG A 53 -13.30 2.08 -7.49
C ARG A 53 -11.78 2.22 -7.43
N LEU A 54 -11.24 3.18 -8.17
CA LEU A 54 -9.82 3.56 -8.13
C LEU A 54 -9.66 4.81 -7.27
N GLU A 55 -8.76 4.77 -6.31
CA GLU A 55 -8.43 5.88 -5.43
C GLU A 55 -6.95 6.19 -5.54
N ILE A 56 -6.64 7.44 -5.87
CA ILE A 56 -5.28 7.96 -5.93
C ILE A 56 -5.12 9.03 -4.88
N ILE A 57 -4.10 8.91 -4.05
CA ILE A 57 -3.82 9.78 -2.92
C ILE A 57 -2.43 10.36 -3.09
N ALA A 58 -2.27 11.68 -2.96
CA ALA A 58 -0.97 12.31 -2.83
C ALA A 58 -0.65 12.44 -1.33
N PRO A 59 0.23 11.61 -0.75
CA PRO A 59 0.49 11.65 0.68
C PRO A 59 1.12 12.98 1.10
N LEU A 60 0.84 13.41 2.33
CA LEU A 60 1.53 14.53 2.96
C LEU A 60 2.98 14.13 3.29
N SER A 61 3.90 15.09 3.24
CA SER A 61 5.29 14.93 3.70
C SER A 61 5.38 14.39 5.14
N GLU A 62 4.47 14.80 6.01
CA GLU A 62 4.34 14.28 7.38
C GLU A 62 4.01 12.77 7.40
N HIS A 63 3.20 12.29 6.46
CA HIS A 63 2.83 10.88 6.36
C HIS A 63 4.04 10.02 6.00
N GLU A 64 4.85 10.46 5.04
CA GLU A 64 6.10 9.79 4.67
C GLU A 64 7.09 9.77 5.84
N ALA A 65 7.21 10.86 6.60
CA ALA A 65 8.10 10.91 7.76
C ALA A 65 7.69 9.92 8.87
N TYR A 66 6.38 9.75 9.12
CA TYR A 66 5.90 8.73 10.04
C TYR A 66 6.13 7.32 9.50
N ALA A 67 5.88 7.08 8.21
CA ALA A 67 6.14 5.79 7.59
C ALA A 67 7.61 5.40 7.76
N GLU A 68 8.54 6.28 7.38
CA GLU A 68 9.98 6.05 7.53
C GLU A 68 10.37 5.72 8.97
N THR A 69 9.88 6.49 9.94
CA THR A 69 10.15 6.25 11.37
C THR A 69 9.71 4.86 11.81
N ILE A 70 8.52 4.42 11.41
CA ILE A 70 8.01 3.08 11.76
C ILE A 70 8.78 1.98 11.05
N GLN A 71 9.11 2.18 9.77
CA GLN A 71 9.90 1.21 9.02
C GLN A 71 11.30 1.02 9.64
N GLU A 72 11.95 2.10 10.07
CA GLU A 72 13.20 2.10 10.84
C GLU A 72 13.07 1.29 12.13
N MET A 73 12.00 1.52 12.92
CA MET A 73 11.76 0.77 14.15
C MET A 73 11.62 -0.74 13.90
N ILE A 74 10.88 -1.14 12.86
CA ILE A 74 10.74 -2.55 12.47
C ILE A 74 12.10 -3.16 12.12
N ARG A 75 12.94 -2.44 11.37
CA ARG A 75 14.31 -2.87 11.04
C ARG A 75 15.18 -3.04 12.28
N VAL A 76 15.11 -2.10 13.22
CA VAL A 76 15.85 -2.19 14.49
C VAL A 76 15.41 -3.42 15.28
N VAL A 77 14.10 -3.60 15.49
CA VAL A 77 13.56 -4.73 16.27
C VAL A 77 13.95 -6.08 15.64
N THR A 78 13.78 -6.22 14.32
CA THR A 78 14.12 -7.47 13.62
C THR A 78 15.62 -7.76 13.65
N ARG A 79 16.48 -6.73 13.51
CA ARG A 79 17.94 -6.85 13.65
C ARG A 79 18.35 -7.31 15.05
N GLU A 80 17.82 -6.68 16.10
CA GLU A 80 18.11 -7.05 17.49
C GLU A 80 17.62 -8.48 17.82
N ARG A 81 16.52 -8.90 17.21
CA ARG A 81 15.99 -10.27 17.32
C ARG A 81 16.67 -11.27 16.39
N ARG A 82 17.62 -10.84 15.54
CA ARG A 82 18.30 -11.67 14.53
C ARG A 82 17.32 -12.38 13.58
N LEU A 83 16.19 -11.74 13.29
CA LEU A 83 15.22 -12.22 12.33
C LEU A 83 15.63 -11.78 10.92
N LYS A 84 15.40 -12.64 9.93
CA LYS A 84 15.50 -12.22 8.52
C LYS A 84 14.33 -11.29 8.22
N LEU A 85 14.61 -10.18 7.54
CA LEU A 85 13.62 -9.21 7.12
C LEU A 85 13.83 -8.91 5.63
N GLU A 86 12.77 -9.03 4.85
CA GLU A 86 12.70 -8.49 3.50
C GLU A 86 11.62 -7.39 3.50
N ALA A 87 12.05 -6.16 3.27
CA ALA A 87 11.16 -5.01 3.20
C ALA A 87 10.84 -4.72 1.72
N ARG A 88 9.55 -4.57 1.41
CA ARG A 88 9.05 -4.25 0.07
C ARG A 88 8.51 -2.83 -0.03
N GLY A 89 8.68 -2.01 1.01
CA GLY A 89 8.23 -0.61 1.03
C GLY A 89 6.75 -0.50 0.68
N SER A 90 6.42 0.41 -0.23
CA SER A 90 5.07 0.61 -0.77
C SER A 90 4.75 -0.25 -1.99
N ALA A 91 5.29 -1.47 -2.08
CA ALA A 91 4.98 -2.37 -3.18
C ALA A 91 3.47 -2.63 -3.27
N THR A 92 2.91 -2.42 -4.47
CA THR A 92 1.50 -2.68 -4.76
C THR A 92 1.16 -4.16 -4.54
N LEU A 93 0.24 -4.41 -3.61
CA LEU A 93 -0.27 -5.75 -3.30
C LEU A 93 -1.49 -6.00 -4.18
N LYS A 94 -1.37 -6.88 -5.18
CA LYS A 94 -2.45 -7.17 -6.15
C LYS A 94 -3.10 -8.52 -5.87
N LEU A 95 -4.42 -8.49 -5.65
CA LEU A 95 -5.28 -9.66 -5.51
C LEU A 95 -6.16 -9.78 -6.76
N ARG A 96 -5.55 -10.28 -7.86
CA ARG A 96 -6.19 -10.39 -9.18
C ARG A 96 -7.56 -11.11 -9.13
N PRO A 97 -7.72 -12.27 -8.46
CA PRO A 97 -9.00 -12.97 -8.44
C PRO A 97 -10.15 -12.16 -7.79
N GLN A 98 -9.81 -11.24 -6.88
CA GLN A 98 -10.76 -10.38 -6.18
C GLN A 98 -10.94 -9.02 -6.85
N ALA A 99 -10.20 -8.75 -7.93
CA ALA A 99 -10.08 -7.42 -8.56
C ALA A 99 -9.80 -6.34 -7.51
N GLN A 100 -8.75 -6.57 -6.73
CA GLN A 100 -8.34 -5.69 -5.62
C GLN A 100 -6.84 -5.39 -5.66
N GLY A 101 -6.48 -4.19 -5.21
CA GLY A 101 -5.10 -3.77 -5.08
C GLY A 101 -4.92 -2.65 -4.06
N ALA A 102 -3.84 -2.69 -3.29
CA ALA A 102 -3.53 -1.65 -2.32
C ALA A 102 -2.03 -1.41 -2.22
N GLU A 103 -1.66 -0.16 -1.94
CA GLU A 103 -0.28 0.24 -1.68
C GLU A 103 -0.13 0.61 -0.21
N PRO A 104 0.55 -0.25 0.58
CA PRO A 104 0.79 0.04 1.98
C PRO A 104 1.90 1.06 2.18
N ASP A 105 1.98 1.64 3.37
CA ASP A 105 3.08 2.54 3.74
C ASP A 105 4.32 1.77 4.18
N GLY A 106 4.15 0.49 4.50
CA GLY A 106 5.24 -0.46 4.66
C GLY A 106 4.76 -1.90 4.48
N CYS A 107 5.55 -2.70 3.78
CA CYS A 107 5.29 -4.11 3.55
C CYS A 107 6.50 -4.94 3.93
N PHE A 108 6.33 -5.91 4.83
CA PHE A 108 7.43 -6.65 5.42
C PHE A 108 7.18 -8.15 5.47
N TYR A 109 8.23 -8.88 5.13
CA TYR A 109 8.31 -10.34 5.22
C TYR A 109 9.35 -10.72 6.27
N ILE A 110 8.95 -11.56 7.22
CA ILE A 110 9.76 -12.08 8.32
C ILE A 110 9.78 -13.62 8.25
N HIS A 111 8.62 -14.28 8.40
CA HIS A 111 8.55 -15.74 8.33
C HIS A 111 8.84 -16.24 6.92
N HIS A 112 8.36 -15.49 5.92
CA HIS A 112 8.51 -15.83 4.52
C HIS A 112 9.62 -15.06 3.80
N ALA A 113 10.48 -14.34 4.53
CA ALA A 113 11.53 -13.50 3.95
C ALA A 113 12.39 -14.24 2.92
N ALA A 114 12.80 -15.47 3.21
CA ALA A 114 13.64 -16.27 2.31
C ALA A 114 13.00 -16.56 0.94
N ALA A 115 11.67 -16.61 0.85
CA ALA A 115 10.94 -16.83 -0.39
C ALA A 115 10.84 -15.57 -1.27
N ILE A 116 11.08 -14.39 -0.69
CA ILE A 116 10.90 -13.09 -1.34
C ILE A 116 12.25 -12.42 -1.67
N ILE A 117 13.28 -12.62 -0.84
CA ILE A 117 14.62 -12.03 -1.04
C ILE A 117 15.10 -12.25 -2.49
N GLY A 118 15.51 -11.16 -3.14
CA GLY A 118 16.07 -11.18 -4.50
C GLY A 118 15.03 -11.17 -5.63
N LYS A 119 13.73 -11.30 -5.33
CA LYS A 119 12.68 -11.15 -6.34
C LYS A 119 12.52 -9.69 -6.74
N ARG A 120 12.44 -9.43 -8.05
CA ARG A 120 12.18 -8.08 -8.56
C ARG A 120 10.70 -7.70 -8.44
N ARG A 121 9.79 -8.64 -8.71
CA ARG A 121 8.34 -8.43 -8.67
C ARG A 121 7.70 -9.43 -7.71
N LEU A 122 6.64 -8.99 -7.05
CA LEU A 122 5.81 -9.80 -6.16
C LEU A 122 4.56 -10.24 -6.91
N ASP A 123 4.20 -11.52 -6.82
CA ASP A 123 2.97 -12.06 -7.38
C ASP A 123 2.24 -12.88 -6.31
N LEU A 124 1.24 -12.28 -5.67
CA LEU A 124 0.48 -12.89 -4.57
C LEU A 124 -0.39 -14.09 -5.01
N SER A 125 -0.41 -14.46 -6.31
CA SER A 125 -1.01 -15.72 -6.75
C SER A 125 -0.12 -16.93 -6.46
N VAL A 126 1.19 -16.72 -6.25
CA VAL A 126 2.19 -17.78 -6.02
C VAL A 126 3.12 -17.48 -4.84
N ASP A 127 3.35 -16.20 -4.56
CA ASP A 127 4.16 -15.73 -3.45
C ASP A 127 3.32 -15.66 -2.17
N PRO A 128 3.93 -15.92 -1.01
CA PRO A 128 3.24 -15.75 0.26
C PRO A 128 2.82 -14.28 0.46
N PRO A 129 1.73 -14.04 1.21
CA PRO A 129 1.37 -12.69 1.62
C PRO A 129 2.43 -12.13 2.60
N PRO A 130 2.53 -10.79 2.74
CA PRO A 130 3.42 -10.19 3.73
C PRO A 130 3.03 -10.58 5.14
N ASP A 131 4.00 -10.64 6.04
CA ASP A 131 3.77 -10.89 7.46
C ASP A 131 3.21 -9.64 8.14
N ILE A 132 3.71 -8.46 7.76
CA ILE A 132 3.31 -7.17 8.34
C ILE A 132 3.06 -6.17 7.22
N VAL A 133 1.90 -5.52 7.30
CA VAL A 133 1.55 -4.30 6.57
C VAL A 133 1.45 -3.14 7.56
N VAL A 134 2.01 -1.99 7.19
CA VAL A 134 1.95 -0.74 7.94
C VAL A 134 1.10 0.26 7.19
N GLU A 135 0.19 0.91 7.91
CA GLU A 135 -0.61 2.03 7.45
C GLU A 135 -0.44 3.22 8.39
N ILE A 136 -0.11 4.37 7.83
CA ILE A 136 -0.10 5.65 8.52
C ILE A 136 -1.43 6.33 8.22
N ASP A 137 -2.09 6.78 9.28
CA ASP A 137 -3.46 7.25 9.19
C ASP A 137 -3.54 8.66 9.78
N VAL A 138 -3.07 9.62 8.98
CA VAL A 138 -3.09 11.06 9.31
C VAL A 138 -4.48 11.66 9.05
N THR A 139 -5.18 11.20 8.02
CA THR A 139 -6.41 11.77 7.46
C THR A 139 -7.59 10.78 7.37
N ASN A 140 -7.50 9.58 7.99
CA ASN A 140 -8.46 8.46 7.89
C ASN A 140 -8.47 7.70 6.54
N GLU A 141 -7.45 7.88 5.71
CA GLU A 141 -7.33 7.28 4.37
C GLU A 141 -7.21 5.75 4.40
N SER A 142 -6.68 5.16 5.47
CA SER A 142 -6.37 3.72 5.44
C SER A 142 -7.62 2.82 5.56
N LEU A 143 -8.83 3.38 5.75
CA LEU A 143 -10.09 2.62 5.82
C LEU A 143 -10.50 2.03 4.46
N THR A 144 -10.14 2.68 3.36
CA THR A 144 -10.49 2.23 2.00
C THR A 144 -9.66 1.04 1.54
N LYS A 145 -8.47 0.84 2.14
CA LYS A 145 -7.56 -0.28 1.88
C LYS A 145 -7.92 -1.56 2.63
N PHE A 146 -8.79 -1.44 3.64
CA PHE A 146 -9.17 -2.55 4.51
C PHE A 146 -9.78 -3.78 3.83
N PRO A 147 -10.63 -3.65 2.80
CA PRO A 147 -11.11 -4.83 2.07
C PRO A 147 -9.97 -5.67 1.49
N VAL A 148 -8.93 -5.01 0.96
CA VAL A 148 -7.74 -5.67 0.41
C VAL A 148 -6.93 -6.37 1.51
N TYR A 149 -6.69 -5.68 2.63
CA TYR A 149 -5.94 -6.28 3.75
C TYR A 149 -6.73 -7.38 4.46
N ALA A 150 -8.05 -7.28 4.57
CA ALA A 150 -8.88 -8.35 5.13
C ALA A 150 -8.71 -9.65 4.34
N ALA A 151 -8.61 -9.58 3.01
CA ALA A 151 -8.34 -10.75 2.17
C ALA A 151 -6.93 -11.34 2.43
N LEU A 152 -5.94 -10.52 2.80
CA LEU A 152 -4.59 -10.96 3.17
C LEU A 152 -4.50 -11.50 4.60
N ILE A 153 -5.25 -10.94 5.55
CA ILE A 153 -5.27 -11.36 6.96
C ILE A 153 -5.75 -12.81 7.09
N ILE A 154 -6.70 -13.24 6.26
CA ILE A 154 -7.12 -14.65 6.17
C ILE A 154 -5.91 -15.57 5.86
N GLY A 155 -4.87 -15.03 5.23
CA GLY A 155 -3.61 -15.69 4.88
C GLY A 155 -2.45 -15.54 5.88
N GLN A 156 -2.65 -14.93 7.07
CA GLN A 156 -1.66 -14.68 8.15
C GLN A 156 -0.94 -13.32 8.14
N THR A 157 -1.43 -12.31 7.41
CA THR A 157 -0.87 -10.94 7.50
C THR A 157 -1.37 -10.21 8.74
N SER A 158 -0.49 -9.49 9.44
CA SER A 158 -0.84 -8.51 10.49
C SER A 158 -0.82 -7.09 9.94
N THR A 159 -1.80 -6.25 10.33
CA THR A 159 -1.86 -4.84 9.92
C THR A 159 -1.62 -3.91 11.10
N ILE A 160 -0.56 -3.11 11.06
CA ILE A 160 -0.26 -2.10 12.07
C ILE A 160 -0.73 -0.74 11.57
N ARG A 161 -1.66 -0.11 12.29
CA ARG A 161 -2.15 1.25 11.98
C ARG A 161 -1.59 2.27 12.95
N PHE A 162 -0.99 3.32 12.40
CA PHE A 162 -0.55 4.48 13.17
C PHE A 162 -1.50 5.64 12.94
N ARG A 163 -2.44 5.83 13.87
CA ARG A 163 -3.33 6.98 13.86
C ARG A 163 -2.72 8.16 14.58
N ARG A 164 -2.86 9.34 13.98
CA ARG A 164 -2.61 10.58 14.71
C ARG A 164 -3.56 10.65 15.92
N PRO A 165 -3.06 10.85 17.15
CA PRO A 165 -3.93 11.07 18.30
C PRO A 165 -4.66 12.41 18.14
N ALA A 166 -5.99 12.40 18.20
CA ALA A 166 -6.77 13.63 18.39
C ALA A 166 -6.61 14.09 19.84
N GLY A 167 -5.48 14.74 20.15
CA GLY A 167 -5.09 14.93 21.55
C GLY A 167 -4.68 13.61 22.21
N HIS A 168 -3.95 13.70 23.32
CA HIS A 168 -3.30 12.60 24.03
C HIS A 168 -4.13 11.30 24.11
N SER A 169 -3.80 10.27 23.30
CA SER A 169 -3.76 8.84 23.69
C SER A 169 -3.73 7.85 22.50
N LEU A 170 -2.67 7.02 22.53
CA LEU A 170 -2.50 5.58 22.26
C LEU A 170 -2.80 4.90 20.92
N PHE A 171 -1.75 4.15 20.52
CA PHE A 171 -1.61 3.13 19.49
C PHE A 171 -2.75 2.09 19.50
N SER A 172 -3.22 1.74 18.30
CA SER A 172 -4.12 0.62 18.05
C SER A 172 -3.47 -0.29 17.01
N ALA A 173 -2.97 -1.45 17.43
CA ALA A 173 -2.75 -2.57 16.53
C ALA A 173 -4.06 -3.35 16.47
N LEU A 174 -4.67 -3.49 15.28
CA LEU A 174 -5.65 -4.55 15.07
C LEU A 174 -4.85 -5.80 14.69
N LEU A 175 -4.84 -6.77 15.61
CA LEU A 175 -4.40 -8.15 15.35
C LEU A 175 -5.51 -8.92 14.64
#